data_AF-A0A231NWL1-F1
#
_entry.id   AF-A0A231NWL1-F1
#
_cell.length_a   1.000
_cell.length_b   1.000
_cell.length_c   1.000
_cell.angle_alpha   90.00
_cell.angle_beta   90.00
_cell.angle_gamma   90.00
#
_symmetry.space_group_name_H-M   'P 1'
#
loop_
_entity.id
_entity.type
_entity.pdbx_description
1 polymer ?
#
loop_
_entity_poly.entity_id
_entity_poly.type
_entity_poly.pdbx_seq_one_letter_code
_entity_poly.pdbx_strand_id
1 'polypeptide(L)' 'MSYTTKNYTTDGGDKTVIGGTLEMKEGAVLLGLPQAANQVDSTATTIAGLVTDFNDLLAKLKAAGLMKLE' A
#
# COMPACT_ATOMS: atom_id res chain seq x y z
N MET A 1 -20.74 30.71 -6.14
CA MET A 1 -19.29 30.41 -6.03
C MET A 1 -19.14 28.93 -5.67
N SER A 2 -18.48 28.12 -6.50
CA SER A 2 -18.14 26.75 -6.11
C SER A 2 -16.83 26.74 -5.34
N TYR A 3 -16.91 26.67 -4.02
CA TYR A 3 -15.76 26.33 -3.20
C TYR A 3 -15.61 24.81 -3.25
N THR A 4 -14.84 24.29 -4.20
CA THR A 4 -14.36 22.92 -4.09
C THR A 4 -13.12 22.99 -3.20
N THR A 5 -13.30 22.72 -1.91
CA THR A 5 -12.13 22.48 -1.06
C THR A 5 -11.42 21.26 -1.66
N LYS A 6 -10.15 21.40 -2.08
CA LYS A 6 -9.36 20.30 -2.67
C LYS A 6 -9.36 19.06 -1.77
N ASN A 7 -9.47 19.27 -0.46
CA ASN A 7 -9.62 18.23 0.53
C ASN A 7 -10.98 18.39 1.22
N TYR A 8 -11.72 17.30 1.39
CA TYR A 8 -13.06 17.33 1.98
C TYR A 8 -13.39 15.98 2.65
N THR A 9 -14.30 16.02 3.61
CA THR A 9 -14.79 14.82 4.30
C THR A 9 -16.15 14.41 3.72
N THR A 10 -16.37 13.13 3.50
CA THR A 10 -17.62 12.53 3.01
C THR A 10 -18.15 11.52 4.03
N ASP A 11 -19.32 10.93 3.73
CA ASP A 11 -19.87 9.81 4.50
C ASP A 11 -20.02 10.12 6.00
N GLY A 12 -20.51 11.31 6.31
CA GLY A 12 -20.74 11.73 7.71
C GLY A 12 -19.48 11.89 8.56
N GLY A 13 -18.27 11.80 7.99
CA GLY A 13 -17.03 11.83 8.76
C GLY A 13 -16.06 10.70 8.42
N ASP A 14 -16.55 9.60 7.86
CA ASP A 14 -15.80 8.35 7.76
C ASP A 14 -14.69 8.37 6.71
N LYS A 15 -14.76 9.27 5.73
CA LYS A 15 -13.80 9.36 4.64
C LYS A 15 -13.28 10.77 4.46
N THR A 16 -11.96 10.94 4.50
CA THR A 16 -11.30 12.18 4.08
C THR A 16 -10.66 11.98 2.70
N VAL A 17 -11.05 12.81 1.74
CA VAL A 17 -10.46 12.86 0.40
C VAL A 17 -9.39 13.94 0.38
N ILE A 18 -8.17 13.57 -0.05
CA ILE A 18 -7.07 14.50 -0.26
C ILE A 18 -6.87 14.67 -1.78
N GLY A 19 -7.24 15.83 -2.33
CA GLY A 19 -7.08 16.17 -3.75
C GLY A 19 -5.74 16.85 -4.08
N GLY A 20 -4.88 17.05 -3.08
CA GLY A 20 -3.51 17.53 -3.23
C GLY A 20 -2.48 16.54 -2.67
N THR A 21 -1.32 17.05 -2.28
CA THR A 21 -0.28 16.25 -1.61
C THR A 21 -0.48 16.25 -0.11
N LEU A 22 -0.45 15.07 0.52
CA LEU A 22 -0.31 14.92 1.96
C LEU A 22 1.17 14.65 2.28
N GLU A 23 1.84 15.60 2.95
CA GLU A 23 3.22 15.44 3.41
C GLU A 23 3.22 15.08 4.90
N MET A 24 3.82 13.94 5.25
CA MET A 24 4.04 13.54 6.65
C MET A 24 5.47 13.92 7.05
N LYS A 25 5.62 14.67 8.15
CA LYS A 25 6.93 15.07 8.67
C LYS A 25 7.60 13.96 9.48
N GLU A 26 8.89 14.11 9.74
CA GLU A 26 9.66 13.21 10.62
C GLU A 26 8.97 13.07 11.99
N GLY A 27 8.90 11.83 12.49
CA GLY A 27 8.23 11.49 13.75
C GLY A 27 6.71 11.26 13.65
N ALA A 28 6.09 11.46 12.49
CA ALA A 28 4.68 11.13 12.31
C ALA A 28 4.44 9.61 12.36
N VAL A 29 3.36 9.20 13.03
CA VAL A 29 2.93 7.80 13.15
C VAL A 29 1.60 7.62 12.42
N LEU A 30 1.57 6.71 11.45
CA LEU A 30 0.35 6.27 10.77
C LEU A 30 0.02 4.85 11.21
N LEU A 31 -1.19 4.66 11.72
CA LEU A 31 -1.69 3.36 12.14
C LEU A 31 -2.64 2.80 11.06
N GLY A 32 -2.64 1.49 10.89
CA GLY A 32 -3.60 0.81 9.99
C GLY A 32 -3.29 0.92 8.50
N LEU A 33 -2.07 1.34 8.13
CA LEU A 33 -1.62 1.15 6.75
C LEU A 33 -1.47 -0.35 6.47
N PRO A 34 -1.85 -0.81 5.27
CA PRO A 34 -1.65 -2.20 4.89
C PRO A 34 -0.18 -2.59 4.97
N GLN A 35 0.09 -3.80 5.45
CA GLN A 35 1.41 -4.40 5.47
C GLN A 35 1.35 -5.77 4.81
N ALA A 36 2.30 -6.06 3.93
CA ALA A 36 2.43 -7.39 3.35
C ALA A 36 2.87 -8.42 4.39
N ALA A 37 2.35 -9.64 4.24
CA ALA A 37 2.86 -10.79 4.97
C ALA A 37 4.35 -10.97 4.67
N ASN A 38 5.10 -11.42 5.67
CA ASN A 38 6.55 -11.61 5.54
C ASN A 38 6.88 -12.59 4.39
N GLN A 39 7.88 -12.24 3.59
CA GLN A 39 8.54 -13.15 2.67
C GLN A 39 9.83 -13.64 3.34
N VAL A 40 9.97 -14.96 3.46
CA VAL A 40 11.20 -15.56 3.97
C VAL A 40 12.30 -15.41 2.91
N ASP A 41 13.56 -15.34 3.33
CA ASP A 41 14.70 -15.30 2.44
C ASP A 41 14.67 -16.45 1.42
N SER A 42 14.97 -16.13 0.15
CA SER A 42 15.06 -17.14 -0.91
C SER A 42 16.28 -18.02 -0.68
N THR A 43 16.06 -19.34 -0.63
CA THR A 43 17.13 -20.35 -0.60
C THR A 43 17.26 -21.08 -1.94
N ALA A 44 16.72 -20.50 -3.02
CA ALA A 44 16.70 -21.12 -4.33
C ALA A 44 18.11 -21.24 -4.92
N THR A 45 18.47 -22.44 -5.38
CA THR A 45 19.72 -22.72 -6.10
C THR A 45 19.55 -22.78 -7.61
N THR A 46 18.31 -22.57 -8.08
CA THR A 46 17.94 -22.61 -9.51
C THR A 46 17.14 -21.38 -9.88
N ILE A 47 17.20 -20.99 -11.16
CA ILE A 47 16.40 -19.87 -11.68
C ILE A 47 14.91 -20.16 -11.50
N ALA A 48 14.47 -21.40 -11.73
CA ALA A 48 13.08 -21.78 -11.55
C ALA A 48 12.60 -21.58 -10.10
N GLY A 49 13.42 -21.97 -9.11
CA GLY A 49 13.11 -21.72 -7.69
C GLY A 49 13.07 -20.24 -7.35
N LEU A 50 13.99 -19.44 -7.89
CA LEU A 50 13.99 -17.98 -7.69
C LEU A 50 12.72 -17.33 -8.25
N VAL A 51 12.26 -17.78 -9.42
CA VAL A 51 11.01 -17.29 -10.01
C VAL A 51 9.80 -17.64 -9.13
N THR A 52 9.77 -18.81 -8.51
CA THR A 52 8.72 -19.17 -7.54
C THR A 52 8.75 -18.23 -6.33
N ASP A 53 9.89 -18.09 -5.66
CA ASP A 53 10.03 -17.24 -4.47
C ASP A 53 9.66 -15.77 -4.77
N PHE A 54 10.05 -15.29 -5.95
CA PHE A 54 9.71 -13.94 -6.41
C PHE A 54 8.21 -13.77 -6.64
N ASN A 55 7.56 -14.72 -7.32
CA ASN A 55 6.11 -14.64 -7.55
C ASN A 55 5.31 -14.74 -6.25
N ASP A 56 5.80 -15.48 -5.25
CA ASP A 56 5.20 -15.52 -3.92
C ASP A 56 5.25 -14.14 -3.22
N LEU A 57 6.38 -13.43 -3.33
CA LEU A 57 6.49 -12.06 -2.86
C LEU A 57 5.48 -11.14 -3.57
N LEU A 58 5.37 -11.23 -4.90
CA LEU A 58 4.42 -10.43 -5.67
C LEU A 58 2.98 -10.72 -5.23
N ALA A 59 2.64 -11.97 -5.00
CA ALA A 59 1.32 -12.37 -4.51
C ALA A 59 1.03 -11.75 -3.14
N LYS A 60 2.00 -11.75 -2.21
CA LYS A 60 1.85 -11.12 -0.88
C LYS A 60 1.68 -9.61 -0.96
N LEU A 61 2.41 -8.94 -1.85
CA LEU A 61 2.28 -7.49 -2.08
C LEU A 61 0.90 -7.14 -2.66
N LYS A 62 0.43 -7.91 -3.64
CA LYS A 62 -0.91 -7.77 -4.23
C LYS A 62 -2.01 -8.01 -3.20
N ALA A 63 -1.90 -9.08 -2.38
CA ALA A 63 -2.86 -9.41 -1.34
C ALA A 63 -2.96 -8.33 -0.25
N ALA A 64 -1.86 -7.65 0.05
CA ALA A 64 -1.85 -6.54 0.99
C ALA A 64 -2.34 -5.21 0.40
N GLY A 65 -2.68 -5.15 -0.89
CA GLY A 65 -3.06 -3.90 -1.55
C GLY A 65 -1.89 -2.92 -1.72
N LEU A 66 -0.65 -3.39 -1.55
CA LEU A 66 0.57 -2.60 -1.77
C LEU A 66 1.03 -2.62 -3.24
N MET A 67 0.47 -3.52 -4.05
CA MET A 67 0.65 -3.60 -5.49
C MET A 67 -0.71 -3.72 -6.18
N LYS A 68 -0.85 -3.08 -7.34
CA LYS A 68 -2.07 -3.13 -8.14
C LYS A 68 -2.42 -4.57 -8.51
N LEU A 69 -3.70 -4.92 -8.35
CA LEU A 69 -4.29 -6.14 -8.93
C LEU A 69 -4.53 -5.91 -10.43
N GLU A 70 -4.03 -6.81 -11.26
CA GLU A 70 -4.30 -6.81 -12.71
C GLU A 70 -5.70 -7.33 -13.00
#